data_AF-A0AAV1RVA4-F1
#
_entry.id   AF-A0AAV1RVA4-F1
#
_cell.length_a   1.000
_cell.length_b   1.000
_cell.length_c   1.000
_cell.angle_alpha   90.00
_cell.angle_beta   90.00
_cell.angle_gamma   90.00
#
_symmetry.space_group_name_H-M   'P 1'
#
loop_
_entity.id
_entity.type
_entity.pdbx_description
1 polymer ?
#
loop_
_entity_poly.entity_id
_entity_poly.type
_entity_poly.pdbx_seq_one_letter_code
_entity_poly.pdbx_strand_id
1 'polypeptide(L)' 'MGLASQNVLGAASMANKTGKHPGQLKDDVTSPGGTTITGIHELEKGGFRGTLLNVVVAAAKRIRELSQS' A
#
# COMPACT_ATOMS: atom_id res chain seq x y z
N MET A 1 8.37 -5.93 -15.86
CA MET A 1 8.29 -4.78 -14.94
C MET A 1 7.29 -3.69 -15.38
N GLY A 2 7.11 -3.41 -16.68
CA GLY A 2 6.25 -2.30 -17.16
C GLY A 2 4.81 -2.28 -16.62
N LEU A 3 4.09 -3.41 -16.60
CA LEU A 3 2.72 -3.48 -16.08
C LEU A 3 2.65 -3.24 -14.57
N ALA A 4 3.59 -3.79 -13.80
CA ALA A 4 3.63 -3.61 -12.36
C ALA A 4 3.89 -2.14 -11.99
N SER A 5 4.88 -1.52 -12.62
CA SER A 5 5.18 -0.09 -12.41
C SER A 5 3.99 0.81 -12.79
N GLN A 6 3.33 0.52 -13.91
CA GLN A 6 2.16 1.29 -14.35
C GLN A 6 0.96 1.12 -13.39
N ASN A 7 0.74 -0.08 -12.87
CA ASN A 7 -0.32 -0.33 -11.88
C ASN A 7 -0.09 0.46 -10.60
N VAL A 8 1.15 0.48 -10.08
CA VAL A 8 1.50 1.26 -8.88
C VAL A 8 1.31 2.76 -9.14
N LEU A 9 1.78 3.27 -10.28
CA LEU A 9 1.60 4.67 -10.66
C LEU A 9 0.13 5.06 -10.79
N GLY A 10 -0.69 4.21 -11.41
CA GLY A 10 -2.12 4.41 -11.56
C GLY A 10 -2.86 4.44 -10.22
N ALA A 11 -2.57 3.48 -9.34
CA ALA A 11 -3.15 3.42 -8.00
C ALA A 11 -2.78 4.65 -7.15
N ALA A 12 -1.52 5.08 -7.17
CA ALA A 12 -1.07 6.29 -6.48
C ALA A 12 -1.76 7.55 -7.03
N SER A 13 -1.92 7.62 -8.35
CA SER A 13 -2.63 8.73 -9.01
C SER A 13 -4.11 8.79 -8.60
N MET A 14 -4.78 7.63 -8.49
CA MET A 14 -6.17 7.55 -8.03
C MET A 14 -6.31 8.04 -6.58
N ALA A 15 -5.41 7.60 -5.70
CA ALA A 15 -5.41 8.02 -4.30
C ALA A 15 -5.25 9.54 -4.17
N ASN A 16 -4.35 10.14 -4.96
CA ASN A 16 -4.09 11.58 -4.91
C ASN A 16 -5.23 12.42 -5.53
N LYS A 17 -5.81 11.97 -6.65
CA LYS A 17 -6.79 12.77 -7.41
C LYS A 17 -8.21 12.69 -6.89
N THR A 18 -8.61 11.56 -6.31
CA THR A 18 -10.03 11.33 -5.97
C THR A 18 -10.43 11.86 -4.61
N GLY A 19 -9.46 12.09 -3.71
CA GLY A 19 -9.73 12.45 -2.31
C GLY A 19 -10.46 11.38 -1.50
N LYS A 20 -10.72 10.19 -2.09
CA LYS A 20 -11.37 9.07 -1.41
C LYS A 20 -10.43 8.41 -0.42
N HIS A 21 -10.99 7.89 0.66
CA HIS A 21 -10.22 7.06 1.60
C HIS A 21 -9.64 5.82 0.87
N PRO A 22 -8.37 5.43 1.14
CA PRO A 22 -7.77 4.26 0.48
C PRO A 22 -8.55 2.95 0.67
N GLY A 23 -9.25 2.80 1.79
CA GLY A 23 -10.16 1.68 2.03
C GLY A 23 -11.31 1.63 1.02
N GLN A 24 -11.92 2.79 0.73
CA GLN A 24 -12.97 2.91 -0.28
C GLN A 24 -12.43 2.61 -1.68
N LEU A 25 -11.24 3.13 -2.03
CA LEU A 25 -10.63 2.85 -3.34
C LEU A 25 -10.32 1.36 -3.52
N LYS A 26 -9.91 0.69 -2.45
CA LYS A 26 -9.73 -0.77 -2.43
C LYS A 26 -11.09 -1.46 -2.65
N ASP A 27 -12.14 -1.04 -1.95
CA ASP A 27 -13.50 -1.60 -2.12
C ASP A 27 -14.05 -1.39 -3.54
N ASP A 28 -13.84 -0.21 -4.12
CA ASP A 28 -14.28 0.16 -5.49
C ASP A 28 -13.73 -0.79 -6.57
N VAL A 29 -12.61 -1.47 -6.32
CA VAL A 29 -11.96 -2.41 -7.26
C VAL A 29 -12.01 -3.88 -6.80
N THR A 30 -12.74 -4.17 -5.71
CA THR A 30 -12.90 -5.54 -5.19
C THR A 30 -14.32 -6.07 -5.37
N SER A 31 -14.52 -6.81 -6.44
CA SER A 31 -15.77 -7.58 -6.62
C SER A 31 -15.81 -8.79 -5.67
N PRO A 32 -17.01 -9.18 -5.18
CA PRO A 32 -17.19 -10.38 -4.37
C PRO A 32 -16.64 -11.63 -5.08
N GLY A 33 -15.77 -12.38 -4.40
CA GLY A 33 -15.15 -13.61 -4.92
C GLY A 33 -14.19 -13.41 -6.10
N GLY A 34 -13.86 -12.16 -6.46
CA GLY A 34 -12.99 -11.84 -7.59
C GLY A 34 -11.49 -12.08 -7.33
N THR A 35 -10.68 -11.90 -8.38
CA THR A 35 -9.22 -12.07 -8.31
C THR A 35 -8.55 -11.03 -7.40
N THR A 36 -9.04 -9.79 -7.39
CA THR A 36 -8.49 -8.72 -6.54
C THR A 36 -8.62 -9.03 -5.05
N ILE A 37 -9.77 -9.56 -4.61
CA ILE A 37 -9.99 -9.85 -3.19
C ILE A 37 -9.18 -11.07 -2.74
N THR A 38 -8.98 -12.06 -3.62
CA THR A 38 -8.06 -13.18 -3.37
C THR A 38 -6.63 -12.69 -3.18
N GLY A 39 -6.16 -11.75 -4.01
CA GLY A 39 -4.84 -11.14 -3.86
C GLY A 39 -4.71 -10.34 -2.56
N ILE A 40 -5.72 -9.52 -2.22
CA ILE A 40 -5.75 -8.77 -0.96
C ILE A 40 -5.72 -9.72 0.24
N HIS A 41 -6.47 -10.82 0.19
CA HIS A 41 -6.47 -11.82 1.27
C HIS A 41 -5.07 -12.37 1.56
N GLU A 42 -4.29 -12.69 0.52
CA GLU A 42 -2.90 -13.13 0.71
C GLU A 42 -1.99 -12.02 1.28
N LEU A 43 -2.21 -10.75 0.88
CA LEU A 43 -1.50 -9.61 1.47
C LEU A 43 -1.82 -9.44 2.97
N GLU A 44 -3.09 -9.60 3.36
CA GLU A 44 -3.50 -9.49 4.76
C GLU A 44 -2.96 -10.68 5.59
N LYS A 45 -2.98 -11.92 5.06
CA LYS A 45 -2.34 -13.08 5.70
C LYS A 45 -0.85 -12.85 5.96
N GLY A 46 -0.16 -12.19 5.03
CA GLY A 46 1.25 -11.82 5.16
C GLY A 46 1.52 -10.62 6.07
N GLY A 47 0.50 -10.02 6.68
CA GLY A 47 0.65 -8.86 7.56
C GLY A 47 1.16 -7.60 6.83
N PHE A 48 0.89 -7.47 5.53
CA PHE A 48 1.49 -6.48 4.64
C PHE A 48 1.42 -5.03 5.18
N ARG A 49 0.26 -4.63 5.72
CA ARG A 49 0.04 -3.29 6.28
C ARG A 49 0.97 -3.02 7.47
N GLY A 50 1.07 -3.97 8.39
CA GLY A 50 1.93 -3.86 9.56
C GLY A 50 3.40 -3.79 9.14
N THR A 51 3.81 -4.58 8.15
CA THR A 51 5.17 -4.55 7.59
C THR A 51 5.51 -3.16 7.03
N LEU A 52 4.64 -2.55 6.22
CA LEU A 52 4.89 -1.21 5.69
C LEU A 52 4.97 -0.14 6.78
N LEU A 53 4.11 -0.20 7.81
CA LEU A 53 4.18 0.71 8.96
C LEU A 53 5.52 0.58 9.68
N ASN A 54 5.96 -0.66 9.94
CA ASN A 54 7.23 -0.93 10.59
C ASN A 54 8.42 -0.40 9.77
N VAL A 55 8.37 -0.49 8.44
CA VAL A 55 9.40 0.10 7.55
C VAL A 55 9.50 1.61 7.75
N VAL A 56 8.38 2.33 7.75
CA VAL A 56 8.37 3.79 7.94
C VAL A 56 8.91 4.17 9.32
N VAL A 57 8.49 3.47 10.37
CA VAL A 57 8.95 3.72 11.74
C VAL A 57 10.45 3.46 11.87
N ALA A 58 10.94 2.34 11.33
CA ALA A 58 12.35 1.98 11.37
C ALA A 58 13.21 2.99 10.61
N ALA A 59 12.78 3.41 9.42
CA ALA A 59 13.47 4.43 8.63
C ALA A 59 13.53 5.77 9.38
N ALA A 60 12.42 6.21 9.96
CA ALA A 60 12.37 7.45 10.75
C ALA A 60 13.27 7.38 11.99
N LYS A 61 13.30 6.24 12.69
CA LYS A 61 14.21 6.00 13.82
C LYS A 61 15.67 6.11 13.36
N ARG A 62 16.03 5.45 12.26
CA ARG A 62 17.39 5.47 11.72
C ARG A 62 17.85 6.87 11.35
N ILE A 63 16.97 7.68 10.75
CA ILE A 63 17.27 9.08 10.42
C ILE A 63 17.63 9.87 11.69
N ARG A 64 16.87 9.70 12.77
CA ARG A 64 17.14 10.39 14.06
C ARG A 64 18.48 9.99 14.66
N GLU A 65 18.82 8.71 14.63
CA GLU A 65 20.13 8.22 15.11
C GLU A 65 21.28 8.82 14.31
N LEU A 66 21.14 8.91 12.99
CA LEU A 66 22.13 9.50 12.11
C LEU A 66 22.28 11.02 12.29
N SER A 67 21.21 11.74 12.62
CA SER A 67 21.27 13.19 12.88
C SER A 67 21.86 13.56 14.25
N GLN A 68 21.96 12.60 15.17
CA GLN A 68 22.54 12.79 16.51
C GLN A 68 24.03 12.39 16.58
N SER A 69 24.60 11.90 15.47
CA SER A 69 26.02 11.58 15.31
C SER A 69 26.76 12.72 14.62
#